data_AF-L1IBX9-F1
#
_entry.id   AF-L1IBX9-F1
#
_cell.length_a   1.000
_cell.length_b   1.000
_cell.length_c   1.000
_cell.angle_alpha   90.00
_cell.angle_beta   90.00
_cell.angle_gamma   90.00
#
_symmetry.space_group_name_H-M   'P 1'
#
loop_
_entity.id
_entity.type
_entity.pdbx_description
1 polymer ?
#
loop_
_entity_poly.entity_id
_entity_poly.type
_entity_poly.pdbx_seq_one_letter_code
_entity_poly.pdbx_strand_id
1 'polypeptide(L)'
;MSRLTAQEKLDIVCLYYSAPAATKHRRTIQQQDLSRKYCKSRAAICKVLRPEYARGVMATAQGLMVKNHNEILDNIAQEERRKHKALRRGPSEATG
;
A
#
# COMPACT_ATOMS: atom_id res chain seq x y z
N MET A 1 5.84 18.59 -11.33
CA MET A 1 5.31 17.51 -10.46
C MET A 1 6.12 17.49 -9.17
N SER A 2 5.54 17.94 -8.05
CA SER A 2 6.24 18.06 -6.76
C SER A 2 6.39 16.70 -6.05
N ARG A 3 7.47 16.55 -5.27
CA ARG A 3 7.70 15.35 -4.44
C ARG A 3 6.59 15.21 -3.39
N LEU A 4 6.21 13.96 -3.08
CA LEU A 4 5.31 13.67 -1.96
C LEU A 4 5.97 14.06 -0.63
N THR A 5 5.25 14.83 0.18
CA THR A 5 5.64 15.17 1.56
C THR A 5 5.53 13.95 2.48
N ALA A 6 6.16 14.01 3.65
CA ALA A 6 6.03 12.95 4.66
C ALA A 6 4.57 12.72 5.07
N GLN A 7 3.81 13.81 5.24
CA GLN A 7 2.39 13.76 5.60
C GLN A 7 1.53 13.15 4.47
N GLU A 8 1.73 13.54 3.21
CA GLU A 8 0.99 12.95 2.09
C GLU A 8 1.29 11.45 1.97
N LYS A 9 2.55 11.02 2.17
CA LYS A 9 2.89 9.58 2.15
C LYS A 9 2.16 8.82 3.24
N LEU A 10 2.17 9.36 4.46
CA LEU A 10 1.48 8.75 5.59
C LEU A 10 -0.02 8.65 5.32
N ASP A 11 -0.65 9.74 4.88
CA ASP A 11 -2.08 9.77 4.58
C ASP A 11 -2.47 8.78 3.48
N ILE A 12 -1.68 8.69 2.40
CA ILE A 12 -1.86 7.70 1.33
C ILE A 12 -1.79 6.27 1.88
N VAL A 13 -0.79 5.96 2.71
CA VAL A 13 -0.62 4.63 3.32
C VAL A 13 -1.79 4.33 4.24
N CYS A 14 -2.16 5.25 5.12
CA CYS A 14 -3.27 5.08 6.05
C CYS A 14 -4.59 4.84 5.31
N LEU A 15 -4.93 5.68 4.32
CA LEU A 15 -6.14 5.51 3.52
C LEU A 15 -6.15 4.16 2.82
N TYR A 16 -5.06 3.81 2.12
CA TYR A 16 -5.02 2.58 1.35
C TYR A 16 -5.04 1.34 2.24
N TYR A 17 -4.31 1.31 3.36
CA TYR A 17 -4.20 0.14 4.24
C TYR A 17 -5.27 0.04 5.32
N SER A 18 -6.06 1.09 5.56
CA SER A 18 -7.27 1.01 6.37
C SER A 18 -8.49 0.55 5.57
N ALA A 19 -8.45 0.67 4.25
CA ALA A 19 -9.54 0.22 3.40
C ALA A 19 -9.63 -1.32 3.39
N PRO A 20 -10.84 -1.89 3.55
CA PRO A 20 -11.01 -3.33 3.48
C PRO A 20 -10.56 -3.86 2.11
N ALA A 21 -9.91 -5.02 2.12
CA ALA A 21 -9.60 -5.76 0.91
C ALA A 21 -10.90 -6.30 0.30
N ALA A 22 -11.44 -5.60 -0.69
CA ALA A 22 -12.66 -6.01 -1.39
C ALA A 22 -12.48 -7.38 -2.09
N THR A 23 -11.27 -7.69 -2.58
CA THR A 23 -10.92 -9.00 -3.17
C THR A 23 -9.43 -9.33 -2.92
N LYS A 24 -8.98 -10.54 -3.34
CA LYS A 24 -7.57 -11.00 -3.25
C LYS A 24 -6.52 -10.00 -3.79
N HIS A 25 -6.91 -9.08 -4.68
CA HIS A 25 -6.00 -8.15 -5.36
C HIS A 25 -6.48 -6.69 -5.40
N ARG A 26 -7.64 -6.36 -4.81
CA ARG A 26 -8.26 -5.04 -4.98
C ARG A 26 -8.84 -4.56 -3.67
N ARG A 27 -8.32 -3.46 -3.14
CA ARG A 27 -8.97 -2.69 -2.08
C ARG A 27 -10.04 -1.77 -2.68
N THR A 28 -11.00 -1.35 -1.85
CA THR A 28 -12.05 -0.41 -2.24
C THR A 28 -11.49 0.91 -2.77
N ILE A 29 -10.35 1.37 -2.24
CA ILE A 29 -9.63 2.53 -2.75
C ILE A 29 -8.70 2.11 -3.89
N GLN A 30 -8.89 2.68 -5.09
CA GLN A 30 -8.02 2.43 -6.22
C GLN A 30 -6.83 3.40 -6.25
N GLN A 31 -5.70 2.93 -6.79
CA GLN A 31 -4.51 3.78 -6.97
C GLN A 31 -4.78 4.99 -7.88
N GLN A 32 -5.74 4.87 -8.80
CA GLN A 32 -6.17 5.97 -9.66
C GLN A 32 -6.86 7.08 -8.86
N ASP A 33 -7.68 6.73 -7.88
CA ASP A 33 -8.36 7.69 -7.01
C ASP A 33 -7.33 8.45 -6.17
N LEU A 34 -6.33 7.74 -5.63
CA LEU A 34 -5.21 8.36 -4.90
C LEU A 34 -4.37 9.27 -5.81
N SER A 35 -4.07 8.83 -7.03
CA SER A 35 -3.32 9.65 -8.01
C SER A 35 -4.04 10.97 -8.30
N ARG A 36 -5.36 10.93 -8.47
CA ARG A 36 -6.20 12.12 -8.66
C ARG A 36 -6.27 12.98 -7.39
N LYS A 37 -6.51 12.38 -6.22
CA LYS A 37 -6.65 13.07 -4.94
C LYS A 37 -5.41 13.89 -4.55
N TYR A 38 -4.22 13.32 -4.73
CA TYR A 38 -2.95 13.98 -4.38
C TYR A 38 -2.29 14.72 -5.55
N CYS A 39 -2.93 14.72 -6.73
CA CYS A 39 -2.35 15.24 -7.98
C CYS A 39 -0.93 14.73 -8.24
N LYS A 40 -0.71 13.42 -8.01
CA LYS A 40 0.60 12.77 -8.19
C LYS A 40 0.53 11.68 -9.25
N SER A 41 1.66 11.39 -9.88
CA SER A 41 1.74 10.32 -10.87
C SER A 41 1.41 8.96 -10.25
N ARG A 42 0.80 8.08 -11.05
CA ARG A 42 0.50 6.71 -10.64
C ARG A 42 1.76 5.96 -10.19
N ALA A 43 2.92 6.22 -10.81
CA ALA A 43 4.19 5.63 -10.39
C ALA A 43 4.60 6.03 -8.96
N ALA A 44 4.39 7.30 -8.59
CA ALA A 44 4.67 7.78 -7.24
C ALA A 44 3.75 7.11 -6.21
N ILE A 45 2.45 7.02 -6.52
CA ILE A 45 1.48 6.30 -5.68
C ILE A 45 1.88 4.82 -5.55
N CYS A 46 2.15 4.13 -6.66
CA CYS A 46 2.59 2.73 -6.64
C CYS A 46 3.83 2.50 -5.80
N LYS A 47 4.81 3.41 -5.81
CA LYS A 47 6.01 3.32 -4.98
C LYS A 47 5.68 3.39 -3.49
N VAL A 48 4.82 4.33 -3.10
CA VAL A 48 4.41 4.52 -1.70
C VAL A 48 3.59 3.33 -1.18
N LEU A 49 2.76 2.75 -2.04
CA LEU A 49 1.95 1.58 -1.71
C LEU A 49 2.70 0.26 -1.79
N ARG A 50 4.02 0.27 -2.07
CA ARG A 50 4.81 -0.96 -1.90
C ARG A 50 4.88 -1.28 -0.41
N PRO A 51 4.59 -2.51 0.01
CA PRO A 51 4.56 -2.82 1.44
C PRO A 51 5.85 -2.47 2.17
N GLU A 52 7.01 -2.71 1.54
CA GLU A 52 8.32 -2.43 2.12
C GLU A 52 8.50 -0.90 2.36
N TYR A 53 8.01 -0.09 1.42
CA TYR A 53 8.06 1.37 1.51
C TYR A 53 7.03 1.90 2.50
N ALA A 54 5.80 1.38 2.46
CA ALA A 54 4.70 1.75 3.36
C ALA A 54 5.07 1.47 4.83
N ARG A 55 5.71 0.34 5.11
CA ARG A 55 6.24 0.01 6.44
C ARG A 55 7.25 1.05 6.91
N GLY A 56 8.17 1.47 6.04
CA GLY A 56 9.12 2.54 6.34
C GLY A 56 8.44 3.86 6.66
N VAL A 57 7.42 4.24 5.89
CA VAL A 57 6.61 5.44 6.15
C VAL A 57 5.95 5.36 7.54
N MET A 58 5.33 4.23 7.88
CA MET A 58 4.68 4.03 9.18
C MET A 58 5.66 4.02 10.36
N ALA A 59 6.88 3.53 10.16
CA ALA A 59 7.95 3.55 11.17
C ALA A 59 8.44 4.98 11.43
N THR A 60 8.64 5.77 10.37
CA THR A 60 9.07 7.18 10.49
C THR A 60 7.96 8.09 11.05
N ALA A 61 6.71 7.65 10.98
CA ALA A 61 5.55 8.37 11.48
C ALA A 61 5.25 8.11 12.97
N GLN A 62 6.17 7.49 13.73
CA GLN A 62 5.98 7.15 15.16
C GLN A 62 5.63 8.34 16.08
N GLY A 63 5.71 9.60 15.61
CA GLY A 63 5.26 10.80 16.33
C GLY A 63 3.88 11.35 15.91
N LEU A 64 3.22 10.76 14.91
CA LEU A 64 1.90 11.20 14.44
C LEU A 64 0.85 10.18 14.92
N MET A 65 -0.13 10.63 15.71
CA MET A 65 -1.19 9.76 16.24
C MET A 65 -2.06 9.19 15.10
N VAL A 66 -1.73 7.99 14.63
CA VAL A 66 -2.54 7.23 13.68
C VAL A 66 -3.44 6.28 14.46
N LYS A 67 -4.76 6.54 14.45
CA LYS A 67 -5.76 5.80 15.24
C LYS A 67 -5.72 4.28 15.04
N ASN A 68 -5.25 3.80 13.87
CA ASN A 68 -5.22 2.37 13.50
C ASN A 68 -3.81 1.87 13.14
N HIS A 69 -2.76 2.42 13.78
CA HIS A 69 -1.36 2.14 13.42
C HIS A 69 -1.02 0.63 13.35
N ASN A 70 -1.39 -0.14 14.38
CA ASN A 70 -1.11 -1.58 14.43
C ASN A 70 -1.86 -2.39 13.36
N GLU A 71 -3.11 -2.04 13.09
CA GLU A 71 -3.92 -2.72 12.07
C GLU A 71 -3.37 -2.45 10.66
N ILE A 72 -2.95 -1.21 10.39
CA ILE A 72 -2.29 -0.84 9.13
C ILE A 72 -1.00 -1.64 8.95
N LEU A 73 -0.18 -1.77 10.01
CA LEU A 73 1.04 -2.58 9.95
C LEU A 73 0.75 -4.06 9.67
N ASP A 74 -0.28 -4.64 10.27
CA ASP A 74 -0.67 -6.02 9.99
C ASP A 74 -1.13 -6.18 8.53
N ASN A 75 -1.96 -5.25 8.04
CA ASN A 75 -2.43 -5.24 6.66
C ASN A 75 -1.27 -5.09 5.64
N ILE A 76 -0.23 -4.32 5.97
CA ILE A 76 0.99 -4.22 5.16
C ILE A 76 1.73 -5.57 5.15
N ALA A 77 1.92 -6.19 6.32
CA ALA A 77 2.63 -7.46 6.44
C ALA A 77 1.90 -8.61 5.73
N GLN A 78 0.56 -8.64 5.78
CA GLN A 78 -0.24 -9.58 5.03
C GLN A 78 -0.05 -9.41 3.52
N GLU A 79 0.07 -8.17 3.04
CA GLU A 79 0.28 -7.88 1.62
C GLU A 79 1.68 -8.30 1.14
N GLU A 80 2.72 -8.12 1.96
CA GLU A 80 4.06 -8.70 1.72
C GLU A 80 3.99 -10.22 1.54
N ARG A 81 3.31 -10.91 2.48
CA ARG A 81 3.17 -12.38 2.44
C ARG A 81 2.41 -12.84 1.21
N ARG A 82 1.33 -12.15 0.82
CA ARG A 82 0.55 -12.45 -0.39
C ARG A 82 1.39 -12.28 -1.65
N LYS A 83 2.15 -11.18 -1.74
CA LYS A 83 3.00 -10.90 -2.89
C LYS A 83 4.13 -11.94 -3.01
N HIS A 84 4.74 -12.33 -1.88
CA HIS A 84 5.75 -13.38 -1.85
C HIS A 84 5.17 -14.75 -2.24
N LYS A 85 3.94 -15.08 -1.81
CA LYS A 85 3.25 -16.32 -2.20
C LYS A 85 2.86 -16.33 -3.68
N ALA A 86 2.46 -15.19 -4.25
CA ALA A 86 2.17 -15.05 -5.67
C ALA A 86 3.43 -15.20 -6.54
N LEU A 87 4.57 -14.61 -6.11
CA LEU A 87 5.86 -14.77 -6.78
C LEU A 87 6.39 -16.21 -6.74
N ARG A 88 6.11 -16.97 -5.67
CA ARG A 88 6.44 -18.40 -5.58
C ARG A 88 5.53 -19.29 -6.42
N ARG A 89 4.37 -18.80 -6.87
CA ARG A 89 3.46 -19.46 -7.81
C ARG A 89 3.56 -18.84 -9.20
N GLY A 90 4.79 -18.76 -9.73
CA GLY A 90 5.01 -18.50 -11.16
C GLY A 90 4.36 -19.59 -12.03
N PRO A 91 4.13 -19.32 -13.33
CA PRO A 91 3.25 -20.10 -14.19
C PRO A 91 3.87 -21.46 -14.53
N SER A 92 3.64 -22.47 -13.70
CA SER A 92 3.82 -23.87 -14.05
C SER A 92 2.53 -24.58 -13.70
N GLU A 93 1.60 -24.57 -14.64
CA GLU A 93 0.59 -25.62 -14.87
C GLU A 93 -0.21 -25.22 -16.11
N ALA A 94 0.44 -25.39 -17.26
CA ALA A 94 -0.19 -25.44 -18.57
C ALA A 94 0.39 -26.66 -19.30
N THR A 95 0.01 -27.84 -18.83
CA THR A 95 0.10 -29.09 -19.61
C THR A 95 -0.85 -30.11 -18.98
N GLY A 96 -1.88 -30.44 -19.75
CA GLY A 96 -2.96 -31.36 -19.42
C GLY A 96 -4.06 -31.20 -20.46
#